data_AF-K2C9N5-F1
#
_entry.id   AF-K2C9N5-F1
#
_cell.length_a   1.000
_cell.length_b   1.000
_cell.length_c   1.000
_cell.angle_alpha   90.00
_cell.angle_beta   90.00
_cell.angle_gamma   90.00
#
_symmetry.space_group_name_H-M   'P 1'
#
loop_
_entity.id
_entity.type
_entity.pdbx_description
1 polymer ?
#
loop_
_entity_poly.entity_id
_entity_poly.type
_entity_poly.pdbx_seq_one_letter_code
_entity_poly.pdbx_strand_id
1 'polypeptide(L)'
;MNNFSKAEEIFRINSDPTITANKLLEYAKMLEVKINQIQNNLTKKNTTNNISGKVIVKTRNELQDIIKNSAVDANLNYLDVSNITSMRLLFNQTKFNGDISQWDVSNVTDMSGMFFGSKFTGDISQWDVSNVTDMEAMFQNSLFNGDISQWDVSNVFDMRRMFFNSQFNSDISKWDVVNTPDMTSMFYDSKFTGDISNWKKQPA
;
A
#
# COMPACT_ATOMS: atom_id res chain seq x y z
N MET A 1 -15.78 19.11 24.64
CA MET A 1 -15.09 19.83 25.73
C MET A 1 -13.88 19.02 26.14
N ASN A 2 -12.69 19.62 26.07
CA ASN A 2 -11.41 18.95 26.29
C ASN A 2 -11.31 18.40 27.73
N ASN A 3 -11.04 17.11 27.89
CA ASN A 3 -10.84 16.48 29.20
C ASN A 3 -9.67 17.07 30.00
N PHE A 4 -8.77 17.83 29.36
CA PHE A 4 -7.70 18.59 30.01
C PHE A 4 -8.22 19.77 30.85
N SER A 5 -9.31 20.42 30.44
CA SER A 5 -9.85 21.59 31.15
C SER A 5 -10.47 21.25 32.51
N LYS A 6 -10.96 20.02 32.70
CA LYS A 6 -11.45 19.56 34.01
C LYS A 6 -10.33 19.25 35.01
N ALA A 7 -9.12 18.93 34.54
CA ALA A 7 -7.99 18.60 35.41
C ALA A 7 -7.41 19.86 36.09
N GLU A 8 -7.40 21.00 35.39
CA GLU A 8 -6.96 22.29 35.95
C GLU A 8 -7.98 22.89 36.93
N GLU A 9 -9.28 22.62 36.73
CA GLU A 9 -10.36 23.12 37.59
C GLU A 9 -10.38 22.42 38.97
N ILE A 10 -9.97 21.15 39.01
CA ILE A 10 -9.84 20.37 40.27
C ILE A 10 -8.67 20.86 41.13
N PHE A 11 -7.63 21.47 40.54
CA PHE A 11 -6.46 21.98 41.26
C PHE A 11 -6.76 23.22 42.14
N ARG A 12 -7.89 23.91 41.89
CA ARG A 12 -8.27 25.14 42.62
C ARG A 12 -9.17 24.93 43.84
N ILE A 13 -9.64 23.71 44.11
CA ILE A 13 -10.59 23.47 45.19
C ILE A 13 -10.17 22.23 45.99
N ASN A 14 -9.38 22.42 47.06
CA ASN A 14 -9.57 21.81 48.40
C ASN A 14 -8.33 21.93 49.31
N SER A 15 -8.60 22.29 50.57
CA SER A 15 -7.67 22.78 51.60
C SER A 15 -7.07 21.69 52.51
N ASP A 16 -6.81 20.48 52.02
CA ASP A 16 -6.20 19.39 52.82
C ASP A 16 -5.14 18.61 52.00
N PRO A 17 -3.83 18.80 52.27
CA PRO A 17 -2.73 18.17 51.55
C PRO A 17 -2.77 16.63 51.52
N THR A 18 -3.36 16.02 52.54
CA THR A 18 -3.39 14.56 52.74
C THR A 18 -4.45 13.89 51.85
N ILE A 19 -5.59 14.56 51.67
CA ILE A 19 -6.65 14.15 50.73
C ILE A 19 -6.16 14.31 49.28
N THR A 20 -5.33 15.33 49.01
CA THR A 20 -4.72 15.53 47.70
C THR A 20 -3.75 14.41 47.35
N ALA A 21 -2.90 13.95 48.28
CA ALA A 21 -1.92 12.90 48.03
C ALA A 21 -2.55 11.54 47.67
N ASN A 22 -3.60 11.12 48.39
CA ASN A 22 -4.29 9.86 48.10
C ASN A 22 -5.03 9.89 46.75
N LYS A 23 -5.68 11.02 46.41
CA LYS A 23 -6.32 11.21 45.10
C LYS A 23 -5.29 11.25 43.97
N LEU A 24 -4.14 11.87 44.18
CA LEU A 24 -3.02 11.88 43.22
C LEU A 24 -2.47 10.46 43.01
N LEU A 25 -2.34 9.67 44.08
CA LEU A 25 -1.90 8.27 44.00
C LEU A 25 -2.90 7.40 43.24
N GLU A 26 -4.20 7.59 43.47
CA GLU A 26 -5.26 6.88 42.74
C GLU A 26 -5.27 7.25 41.26
N TYR A 27 -5.07 8.53 40.95
CA TYR A 27 -4.94 9.01 39.57
C TYR A 27 -3.70 8.45 38.89
N ALA A 28 -2.56 8.40 39.58
CA ALA A 28 -1.33 7.80 39.07
C ALA A 28 -1.52 6.31 38.76
N LYS A 29 -2.18 5.54 39.64
CA LYS A 29 -2.54 4.14 39.39
C LYS A 29 -3.45 3.98 38.18
N MET A 30 -4.46 4.85 38.02
CA MET A 30 -5.32 4.83 36.84
C MET A 30 -4.57 5.15 35.54
N LEU A 31 -3.62 6.09 35.58
CA LEU A 31 -2.76 6.39 34.44
C LEU A 31 -1.87 5.21 34.08
N GLU A 32 -1.25 4.57 35.07
CA GLU A 32 -0.39 3.40 34.88
C GLU A 32 -1.16 2.24 34.22
N VAL A 33 -2.38 1.96 34.66
CA VAL A 33 -3.25 0.95 34.04
C VAL A 33 -3.56 1.30 32.57
N LYS A 34 -3.87 2.56 32.26
CA LYS A 34 -4.14 3.00 30.88
C LYS A 34 -2.89 2.91 29.99
N ILE A 35 -1.74 3.29 30.51
CA ILE A 35 -0.44 3.17 29.82
C ILE A 35 -0.17 1.70 29.49
N ASN A 36 -0.35 0.79 30.45
CA ASN A 36 -0.16 -0.64 30.26
C ASN A 36 -1.14 -1.23 29.23
N GLN A 37 -2.39 -0.78 29.20
CA GLN A 37 -3.36 -1.19 28.18
C GLN A 37 -2.96 -0.73 26.77
N ILE A 38 -2.48 0.52 26.64
CA ILE A 38 -1.97 1.05 25.38
C ILE A 38 -0.74 0.26 24.92
N GLN A 39 0.22 0.01 25.81
CA GLN A 39 1.40 -0.79 25.52
C GLN A 39 1.03 -2.21 25.07
N ASN A 40 0.08 -2.87 25.75
CA ASN A 40 -0.42 -4.20 25.37
C ASN A 40 -1.10 -4.23 24.00
N ASN A 41 -1.83 -3.17 23.64
CA ASN A 41 -2.45 -3.05 22.31
C ASN A 41 -1.39 -2.81 21.22
N LEU A 42 -0.35 -2.02 21.53
CA LEU A 42 0.79 -1.82 20.64
C LEU A 42 1.60 -3.11 20.47
N THR A 43 1.87 -3.87 21.54
CA THR A 43 2.57 -5.16 21.44
C THR A 43 1.73 -6.22 20.75
N LYS A 44 0.41 -6.31 20.97
CA LYS A 44 -0.46 -7.23 20.20
C LYS A 44 -0.50 -6.89 18.71
N LYS A 45 -0.41 -5.60 18.36
CA LYS A 45 -0.26 -5.15 16.96
C LYS A 45 1.14 -5.44 16.40
N ASN A 46 2.18 -5.48 17.25
CA ASN A 46 3.57 -5.74 16.90
C ASN A 46 4.01 -7.22 17.08
N THR A 47 3.16 -8.13 17.57
CA THR A 47 3.49 -9.57 17.73
C THR A 47 3.41 -10.38 16.44
N THR A 48 3.26 -9.73 15.29
CA THR A 48 3.59 -10.34 13.99
C THR A 48 4.71 -9.56 13.33
N ASN A 49 5.86 -9.51 14.00
CA ASN A 49 7.11 -9.09 13.37
C ASN A 49 7.90 -10.35 13.02
N ASN A 50 8.15 -10.55 11.74
CA ASN A 50 9.16 -11.50 11.28
C ASN A 50 10.54 -11.03 11.79
N ILE A 51 11.55 -11.90 11.70
CA ILE A 51 12.91 -11.68 12.23
C ILE A 51 13.57 -10.38 11.67
N SER A 52 13.00 -9.81 10.59
CA SER A 52 13.40 -8.55 9.93
C SER A 52 12.89 -7.24 10.57
N GLY A 53 11.98 -7.28 11.55
CA GLY A 53 11.41 -6.07 12.17
C GLY A 53 10.32 -5.37 11.35
N LYS A 54 9.89 -5.96 10.23
CA LYS A 54 8.74 -5.47 9.44
C LYS A 54 7.40 -5.81 10.12
N VAL A 55 6.41 -4.93 9.96
CA VAL A 55 5.02 -5.15 10.40
C VAL A 55 4.32 -6.06 9.39
N ILE A 56 3.98 -7.29 9.80
CA ILE A 56 3.26 -8.23 8.94
C ILE A 56 1.83 -7.73 8.72
N VAL A 57 1.47 -7.58 7.44
CA VAL A 57 0.12 -7.29 7.00
C VAL A 57 -0.57 -8.59 6.63
N LYS A 58 -1.66 -8.92 7.30
CA LYS A 58 -2.29 -10.25 7.19
C LYS A 58 -3.39 -10.30 6.14
N THR A 59 -3.99 -9.16 5.84
CA THR A 59 -5.14 -9.08 4.93
C THR A 59 -5.05 -7.87 4.03
N ARG A 60 -5.65 -7.96 2.84
CA ARG A 60 -5.81 -6.82 1.94
C ARG A 60 -6.51 -5.63 2.62
N ASN A 61 -7.52 -5.90 3.46
CA ASN A 61 -8.27 -4.83 4.14
C ASN A 61 -7.37 -4.07 5.14
N GLU A 62 -6.53 -4.79 5.88
CA GLU A 62 -5.54 -4.16 6.76
C GLU A 62 -4.56 -3.30 5.96
N LEU A 63 -4.05 -3.81 4.83
CA LEU A 63 -3.16 -3.03 3.95
C LEU A 63 -3.85 -1.76 3.45
N GLN A 64 -5.09 -1.90 2.99
CA GLN A 64 -5.89 -0.79 2.47
C GLN A 64 -6.13 0.28 3.55
N ASP A 65 -6.41 -0.12 4.79
CA ASP A 65 -6.63 0.81 5.90
C ASP A 65 -5.34 1.52 6.30
N ILE A 66 -4.19 0.83 6.31
CA ILE A 66 -2.88 1.46 6.54
C ILE A 66 -2.62 2.54 5.49
N ILE A 67 -2.83 2.23 4.21
CA ILE A 67 -2.60 3.16 3.10
C ILE A 67 -3.52 4.38 3.17
N LYS A 68 -4.81 4.18 3.43
CA LYS A 68 -5.78 5.28 3.57
C LYS A 68 -5.45 6.25 4.70
N ASN A 69 -4.81 5.77 5.75
CA ASN A 69 -4.40 6.57 6.91
C ASN A 69 -2.94 7.03 6.84
N SER A 70 -2.20 6.67 5.78
CA SER A 70 -0.82 7.09 5.59
C SER A 70 -0.74 8.52 5.03
N ALA A 71 0.37 9.19 5.30
CA ALA A 71 0.68 10.45 4.62
C ALA A 71 0.91 10.19 3.13
N VAL A 72 0.64 11.19 2.30
CA VAL A 72 0.73 11.10 0.84
C VAL A 72 2.08 10.56 0.36
N ASP A 73 3.18 10.96 1.01
CA ASP A 73 4.54 10.55 0.64
C ASP A 73 5.18 9.60 1.67
N ALA A 74 4.36 8.90 2.46
CA ALA A 74 4.86 8.01 3.51
C ALA A 74 5.65 6.83 2.92
N ASN A 75 6.85 6.56 3.47
CA ASN A 75 7.57 5.32 3.20
C ASN A 75 6.86 4.15 3.90
N LEU A 76 6.40 3.17 3.12
CA LEU A 76 5.67 1.99 3.61
C LEU A 76 6.49 0.69 3.50
N ASN A 77 7.81 0.78 3.30
CA ASN A 77 8.70 -0.39 3.22
C ASN A 77 8.90 -1.11 4.57
N TYR A 78 8.40 -0.54 5.66
CA TYR A 78 8.31 -1.21 6.96
C TYR A 78 7.22 -2.28 7.01
N LEU A 79 6.34 -2.33 6.00
CA LEU A 79 5.31 -3.36 5.87
C LEU A 79 5.88 -4.62 5.22
N ASP A 80 5.52 -5.77 5.79
CA ASP A 80 5.65 -7.07 5.15
C ASP A 80 4.29 -7.43 4.52
N VAL A 81 4.23 -7.31 3.20
CA VAL A 81 3.04 -7.58 2.37
C VAL A 81 3.10 -8.96 1.69
N SER A 82 4.07 -9.81 2.04
CA SER A 82 4.28 -11.12 1.40
C SER A 82 3.08 -12.08 1.52
N ASN A 83 2.17 -11.86 2.49
CA ASN A 83 0.95 -12.66 2.63
C ASN A 83 -0.23 -12.18 1.77
N ILE A 84 -0.06 -11.09 1.01
CA ILE A 84 -1.14 -10.48 0.24
C ILE A 84 -1.17 -11.07 -1.16
N THR A 85 -2.33 -11.60 -1.56
CA THR A 85 -2.54 -12.19 -2.89
C THR A 85 -3.28 -11.27 -3.87
N SER A 86 -3.99 -10.24 -3.38
CA SER A 86 -4.68 -9.26 -4.22
C SER A 86 -4.36 -7.84 -3.76
N MET A 87 -3.82 -7.04 -4.68
CA MET A 87 -3.55 -5.61 -4.56
C MET A 87 -4.51 -4.76 -5.40
N ARG A 88 -5.62 -5.37 -5.84
CA ARG A 88 -6.67 -4.71 -6.64
C ARG A 88 -7.06 -3.35 -6.05
N LEU A 89 -7.07 -2.32 -6.88
CA LEU A 89 -7.53 -0.96 -6.58
C LEU A 89 -6.85 -0.27 -5.36
N LEU A 90 -5.72 -0.79 -4.87
CA LEU A 90 -5.15 -0.38 -3.58
C LEU A 90 -4.80 1.11 -3.52
N PHE A 91 -4.30 1.66 -4.63
CA PHE A 91 -3.91 3.06 -4.81
C PHE A 91 -4.77 3.79 -5.87
N ASN A 92 -5.95 3.25 -6.21
CA ASN A 92 -6.86 3.84 -7.20
C ASN A 92 -7.27 5.28 -6.80
N GLN A 93 -7.05 6.24 -7.71
CA GLN A 93 -7.34 7.67 -7.59
C GLN A 93 -6.70 8.31 -6.34
N THR A 94 -5.66 7.69 -5.80
CA THR A 94 -4.95 8.24 -4.64
C THR A 94 -3.94 9.31 -5.08
N LYS A 95 -3.60 10.18 -4.13
CA LYS A 95 -2.46 11.11 -4.28
C LYS A 95 -1.14 10.46 -3.86
N PHE A 96 -1.18 9.24 -3.32
CA PHE A 96 -0.03 8.58 -2.71
C PHE A 96 1.15 8.50 -3.69
N ASN A 97 2.33 8.89 -3.22
CA ASN A 97 3.59 8.85 -3.97
C ASN A 97 4.78 8.46 -3.05
N GLY A 98 4.49 7.80 -1.94
CA GLY A 98 5.49 7.30 -1.01
C GLY A 98 6.22 6.06 -1.52
N ASP A 99 7.30 5.69 -0.83
CA ASP A 99 8.17 4.56 -1.21
C ASP A 99 7.58 3.20 -0.80
N ILE A 100 7.44 2.32 -1.79
CA ILE A 100 6.97 0.93 -1.70
C ILE A 100 7.90 -0.04 -2.47
N SER A 101 9.10 0.41 -2.81
CA SER A 101 10.06 -0.33 -3.66
C SER A 101 10.51 -1.66 -3.07
N GLN A 102 10.40 -1.84 -1.74
CA GLN A 102 10.86 -3.03 -1.00
C GLN A 102 9.71 -3.97 -0.62
N TRP A 103 8.55 -3.81 -1.25
CA TRP A 103 7.44 -4.74 -1.10
C TRP A 103 7.75 -6.05 -1.82
N ASP A 104 7.61 -7.15 -1.09
CA ASP A 104 7.60 -8.49 -1.69
C ASP A 104 6.18 -8.78 -2.20
N VAL A 105 6.02 -8.69 -3.51
CA VAL A 105 4.75 -8.91 -4.22
C VAL A 105 4.70 -10.27 -4.93
N SER A 106 5.66 -11.15 -4.67
CA SER A 106 5.79 -12.45 -5.35
C SER A 106 4.58 -13.37 -5.17
N ASN A 107 3.76 -13.19 -4.13
CA ASN A 107 2.52 -13.95 -3.91
C ASN A 107 1.26 -13.28 -4.50
N VAL A 108 1.37 -12.10 -5.12
CA VAL A 108 0.22 -11.37 -5.66
C VAL A 108 -0.19 -11.98 -6.99
N THR A 109 -1.50 -12.25 -7.14
CA THR A 109 -2.11 -12.76 -8.38
C THR A 109 -2.98 -11.71 -9.08
N ASP A 110 -3.45 -10.68 -8.36
CA ASP A 110 -4.37 -9.67 -8.88
C ASP A 110 -3.90 -8.25 -8.52
N MET A 111 -3.51 -7.49 -9.55
CA MET A 111 -3.11 -6.08 -9.48
C MET A 111 -4.08 -5.16 -10.25
N SER A 112 -5.28 -5.65 -10.58
CA SER A 112 -6.27 -4.90 -11.37
C SER A 112 -6.58 -3.52 -10.77
N GLY A 113 -6.41 -2.48 -11.59
CA GLY A 113 -6.65 -1.09 -11.24
C GLY A 113 -5.83 -0.56 -10.05
N MET A 114 -4.73 -1.23 -9.64
CA MET A 114 -3.97 -0.87 -8.45
C MET A 114 -3.56 0.61 -8.43
N PHE A 115 -3.15 1.17 -9.57
CA PHE A 115 -2.76 2.57 -9.74
C PHE A 115 -3.64 3.36 -10.71
N PHE A 116 -4.89 2.91 -10.93
CA PHE A 116 -5.83 3.63 -11.80
C PHE A 116 -5.96 5.10 -11.35
N GLY A 117 -5.73 6.05 -12.23
CA GLY A 117 -5.85 7.49 -11.94
C GLY A 117 -4.92 8.00 -10.84
N SER A 118 -3.91 7.21 -10.43
CA SER A 118 -3.00 7.55 -9.33
C SER A 118 -1.98 8.62 -9.74
N LYS A 119 -1.46 9.33 -8.74
CA LYS A 119 -0.29 10.23 -8.87
C LYS A 119 1.04 9.53 -8.63
N PHE A 120 1.02 8.24 -8.35
CA PHE A 120 2.21 7.44 -8.06
C PHE A 120 3.19 7.43 -9.25
N THR A 121 4.46 7.68 -8.94
CA THR A 121 5.60 7.70 -9.87
C THR A 121 6.83 6.99 -9.29
N GLY A 122 6.67 6.33 -8.14
CA GLY A 122 7.76 5.66 -7.43
C GLY A 122 8.29 4.43 -8.17
N ASP A 123 9.47 3.97 -7.74
CA ASP A 123 10.15 2.82 -8.33
C ASP A 123 9.50 1.50 -7.88
N ILE A 124 9.15 0.68 -8.87
CA ILE A 124 8.61 -0.68 -8.74
C ILE A 124 9.30 -1.66 -9.70
N SER A 125 10.47 -1.28 -10.23
CA SER A 125 11.23 -2.05 -11.22
C SER A 125 11.69 -3.41 -10.69
N GLN A 126 11.86 -3.53 -9.36
CA GLN A 126 12.34 -4.74 -8.69
C GLN A 126 11.22 -5.67 -8.20
N TRP A 127 9.96 -5.34 -8.48
CA TRP A 127 8.84 -6.21 -8.11
C TRP A 127 8.85 -7.50 -8.92
N ASP A 128 8.79 -8.62 -8.21
CA ASP A 128 8.54 -9.93 -8.81
C ASP A 128 7.03 -10.09 -9.06
N VAL A 129 6.62 -9.88 -10.31
CA VAL A 129 5.22 -9.99 -10.76
C VAL A 129 4.93 -11.32 -11.46
N SER A 130 5.82 -12.32 -11.37
CA SER A 130 5.71 -13.55 -12.16
C SER A 130 4.46 -14.36 -11.84
N ASN A 131 3.83 -14.18 -10.68
CA ASN A 131 2.59 -14.86 -10.28
C ASN A 131 1.32 -14.05 -10.57
N VAL A 132 1.44 -12.83 -11.10
CA VAL A 132 0.28 -11.98 -11.39
C VAL A 132 -0.44 -12.50 -12.62
N THR A 133 -1.75 -12.67 -12.51
CA THR A 133 -2.63 -13.12 -13.60
C THR A 133 -3.53 -12.00 -14.14
N ASP A 134 -3.78 -10.95 -13.36
CA ASP A 134 -4.67 -9.83 -13.73
C ASP A 134 -3.99 -8.48 -13.47
N MET A 135 -3.83 -7.70 -14.54
CA MET A 135 -3.32 -6.33 -14.54
C MET A 135 -4.31 -5.35 -15.24
N GLU A 136 -5.59 -5.71 -15.34
CA GLU A 136 -6.61 -4.87 -15.98
C GLU A 136 -6.56 -3.45 -15.41
N ALA A 137 -6.42 -2.45 -16.29
CA ALA A 137 -6.44 -1.03 -15.97
C ALA A 137 -5.44 -0.58 -14.88
N MET A 138 -4.39 -1.36 -14.59
CA MET A 138 -3.45 -1.09 -13.48
C MET A 138 -2.88 0.33 -13.49
N PHE A 139 -2.52 0.87 -14.66
CA PHE A 139 -1.99 2.23 -14.85
C PHE A 139 -2.88 3.11 -15.74
N GLN A 140 -4.16 2.76 -15.89
CA GLN A 140 -5.10 3.59 -16.66
C GLN A 140 -5.20 4.99 -16.04
N ASN A 141 -5.12 6.05 -16.85
CA ASN A 141 -5.12 7.46 -16.41
C ASN A 141 -4.01 7.81 -15.37
N SER A 142 -2.96 6.99 -15.24
CA SER A 142 -1.89 7.18 -14.26
C SER A 142 -0.80 8.15 -14.77
N LEU A 143 -0.07 8.76 -13.85
CA LEU A 143 1.17 9.50 -14.14
C LEU A 143 2.42 8.60 -14.22
N PHE A 144 2.29 7.32 -13.89
CA PHE A 144 3.40 6.38 -13.86
C PHE A 144 4.10 6.27 -15.23
N ASN A 145 5.42 6.40 -15.22
CA ASN A 145 6.30 6.24 -16.38
C ASN A 145 7.65 5.62 -15.95
N GLY A 146 7.64 4.74 -14.94
CA GLY A 146 8.83 4.07 -14.44
C GLY A 146 9.29 2.92 -15.35
N ASP A 147 10.47 2.38 -15.06
CA ASP A 147 10.98 1.19 -15.75
C ASP A 147 10.31 -0.07 -15.19
N ILE A 148 9.70 -0.85 -16.08
CA ILE A 148 9.10 -2.15 -15.82
C ILE A 148 9.53 -3.17 -16.90
N SER A 149 10.64 -2.89 -17.60
CA SER A 149 11.18 -3.72 -18.67
C SER A 149 11.60 -5.12 -18.22
N GLN A 150 11.87 -5.29 -16.92
CA GLN A 150 12.31 -6.55 -16.30
C GLN A 150 11.17 -7.39 -15.71
N TRP A 151 9.93 -6.91 -15.75
CA TRP A 151 8.79 -7.67 -15.24
C TRP A 151 8.54 -8.93 -16.08
N ASP A 152 8.43 -10.08 -15.42
CA ASP A 152 7.94 -11.31 -16.03
C ASP A 152 6.41 -11.30 -16.05
N VAL A 153 5.84 -11.03 -17.22
CA VAL A 153 4.39 -10.96 -17.43
C VAL A 153 3.83 -12.21 -18.11
N SER A 154 4.61 -13.29 -18.20
CA SER A 154 4.26 -14.50 -18.97
C SER A 154 3.02 -15.25 -18.43
N ASN A 155 2.62 -14.97 -17.18
CA ASN A 155 1.42 -15.54 -16.54
C ASN A 155 0.22 -14.58 -16.55
N VAL A 156 0.35 -13.36 -17.06
CA VAL A 156 -0.74 -12.37 -17.07
C VAL A 156 -1.74 -12.71 -18.17
N PHE A 157 -3.00 -12.93 -17.79
CA PHE A 157 -4.10 -13.23 -18.69
C PHE A 157 -4.84 -11.96 -19.15
N ASP A 158 -4.98 -10.96 -18.28
CA ASP A 158 -5.73 -9.74 -18.56
C ASP A 158 -4.86 -8.49 -18.41
N MET A 159 -4.64 -7.77 -19.51
CA MET A 159 -4.01 -6.44 -19.53
C MET A 159 -4.90 -5.39 -20.20
N ARG A 160 -6.22 -5.61 -20.23
CA ARG A 160 -7.16 -4.64 -20.80
C ARG A 160 -6.93 -3.28 -20.18
N ARG A 161 -6.84 -2.26 -21.04
CA ARG A 161 -6.69 -0.85 -20.63
C ARG A 161 -5.51 -0.55 -19.69
N MET A 162 -4.52 -1.45 -19.54
CA MET A 162 -3.45 -1.29 -18.56
C MET A 162 -2.78 0.09 -18.60
N PHE A 163 -2.55 0.65 -19.80
CA PHE A 163 -1.97 1.97 -20.03
C PHE A 163 -2.92 2.94 -20.76
N PHE A 164 -4.24 2.71 -20.69
CA PHE A 164 -5.23 3.56 -21.34
C PHE A 164 -5.12 5.00 -20.82
N ASN A 165 -4.99 5.99 -21.72
CA ASN A 165 -4.81 7.40 -21.38
C ASN A 165 -3.66 7.63 -20.35
N SER A 166 -2.57 6.86 -20.45
CA SER A 166 -1.41 6.94 -19.55
C SER A 166 -0.28 7.78 -20.14
N GLN A 167 0.59 8.30 -19.26
CA GLN A 167 1.86 8.94 -19.64
C GLN A 167 2.98 7.93 -19.94
N PHE A 168 2.73 6.63 -19.75
CA PHE A 168 3.71 5.57 -19.90
C PHE A 168 4.31 5.50 -21.32
N ASN A 169 5.65 5.44 -21.39
CA ASN A 169 6.43 5.32 -22.62
C ASN A 169 7.77 4.59 -22.42
N SER A 170 7.89 3.75 -21.38
CA SER A 170 9.09 2.94 -21.13
C SER A 170 9.17 1.73 -22.06
N ASP A 171 10.38 1.21 -22.29
CA ASP A 171 10.59 0.02 -23.12
C ASP A 171 10.04 -1.24 -22.44
N ILE A 172 9.12 -1.91 -23.13
CA ILE A 172 8.51 -3.19 -22.74
C ILE A 172 8.59 -4.21 -23.89
N SER A 173 9.47 -3.96 -24.86
CA SER A 173 9.67 -4.85 -26.01
C SER A 173 10.00 -6.28 -25.56
N LYS A 174 10.70 -6.46 -24.44
CA LYS A 174 11.12 -7.77 -23.92
C LYS A 174 10.03 -8.59 -23.23
N TRP A 175 8.84 -8.04 -23.00
CA TRP A 175 7.75 -8.77 -22.36
C TRP A 175 7.30 -9.97 -23.18
N ASP A 176 7.14 -11.12 -22.50
CA ASP A 176 6.50 -12.29 -23.08
C ASP A 176 4.99 -12.24 -22.80
N VAL A 177 4.22 -11.94 -23.85
CA VAL A 177 2.75 -11.80 -23.80
C VAL A 177 2.04 -12.96 -24.50
N VAL A 178 2.73 -14.09 -24.72
CA VAL A 178 2.20 -15.22 -25.49
C VAL A 178 0.90 -15.79 -24.89
N ASN A 179 0.77 -15.74 -23.56
CA ASN A 179 -0.37 -16.26 -22.82
C ASN A 179 -1.42 -15.21 -22.47
N THR A 180 -1.31 -13.97 -22.96
CA THR A 180 -2.24 -12.87 -22.61
C THR A 180 -3.34 -12.74 -23.68
N PRO A 181 -4.55 -13.29 -23.47
CA PRO A 181 -5.54 -13.31 -24.54
C PRO A 181 -6.16 -11.92 -24.77
N ASP A 182 -6.29 -11.12 -23.70
CA ASP A 182 -6.94 -9.81 -23.77
C ASP A 182 -6.01 -8.66 -23.40
N MET A 183 -5.68 -7.85 -24.42
CA MET A 183 -4.96 -6.57 -24.29
C MET A 183 -5.77 -5.43 -24.92
N THR A 184 -7.10 -5.56 -24.92
CA THR A 184 -8.01 -4.60 -25.56
C THR A 184 -7.77 -3.20 -24.99
N SER A 185 -7.57 -2.24 -25.90
CA SER A 185 -7.34 -0.83 -25.59
C SER A 185 -6.17 -0.55 -24.63
N MET A 186 -5.19 -1.45 -24.51
CA MET A 186 -4.06 -1.31 -23.59
C MET A 186 -3.36 0.04 -23.70
N PHE A 187 -3.13 0.53 -24.92
CA PHE A 187 -2.43 1.80 -25.20
C PHE A 187 -3.32 2.89 -25.81
N TYR A 188 -4.65 2.74 -25.78
CA TYR A 188 -5.54 3.74 -26.36
C TYR A 188 -5.38 5.09 -25.65
N ASP A 189 -5.18 6.16 -26.43
CA ASP A 189 -4.92 7.53 -25.94
C ASP A 189 -3.68 7.66 -25.02
N SER A 190 -2.78 6.68 -25.03
CA SER A 190 -1.54 6.72 -24.25
C SER A 190 -0.42 7.48 -24.98
N LYS A 191 0.65 7.82 -24.24
CA LYS A 191 1.91 8.35 -24.82
C LYS A 191 2.83 7.28 -25.39
N PHE A 192 2.43 6.02 -25.36
CA PHE A 192 3.30 4.91 -25.73
C PHE A 192 3.65 4.92 -27.22
N THR A 193 4.94 4.88 -27.50
CA THR A 193 5.53 4.85 -28.86
C THR A 193 6.55 3.73 -29.02
N GLY A 194 6.64 2.82 -28.05
CA GLY A 194 7.59 1.72 -28.04
C GLY A 194 7.33 0.69 -29.15
N ASP A 195 8.40 0.05 -29.60
CA ASP A 195 8.33 -1.05 -30.57
C ASP A 195 7.94 -2.35 -29.87
N ILE A 196 6.78 -2.88 -30.23
CA ILE A 196 6.22 -4.15 -29.74
C ILE A 196 5.98 -5.14 -30.90
N SER A 197 6.66 -4.94 -32.04
CA SER A 197 6.53 -5.80 -33.21
C SER A 197 6.97 -7.25 -32.96
N ASN A 198 7.76 -7.48 -31.91
CA ASN A 198 8.23 -8.80 -31.50
C ASN A 198 7.23 -9.55 -30.60
N TRP A 199 6.16 -8.90 -30.12
CA TRP A 199 5.12 -9.55 -29.33
C TRP A 199 4.34 -10.54 -30.19
N LYS A 200 4.47 -11.83 -29.88
CA LYS A 200 3.79 -12.92 -30.59
C LYS A 200 2.64 -13.45 -29.74
N LYS A 201 1.40 -13.16 -30.14
CA LYS A 201 0.22 -13.82 -29.56
C LYS A 201 0.09 -15.23 -30.11
N GLN A 202 -0.41 -16.18 -29.31
CA GLN A 202 -0.90 -17.44 -29.88
C GLN A 202 -2.03 -17.13 -30.88
N PRO A 203 -2.09 -17.82 -32.04
CA PRO A 203 -3.26 -17.75 -32.90
C PRO A 203 -4.49 -18.24 -32.11
N ALA A 204 -5.56 -17.46 -32.19
CA ALA A 204 -6.85 -17.74 -31.57
C ALA A 204 -7.49 -19.03 -32.12
#